data_AF-A0A5K1C6F7-F1
#
_entry.id   AF-A0A5K1C6F7-F1
#
_cell.length_a   1.000
_cell.length_b   1.000
_cell.length_c   1.000
_cell.angle_alpha   90.00
_cell.angle_beta   90.00
_cell.angle_gamma   90.00
#
_symmetry.space_group_name_H-M   'P 1'
#
loop_
_entity.id
_entity.type
_entity.pdbx_description
1 polymer ?
#
loop_
_entity_poly.entity_id
_entity_poly.type
_entity_poly.pdbx_seq_one_letter_code
_entity_poly.pdbx_strand_id
1 'polypeptide(L)'
;FYVDGTLIRMFRNHESAGVAYPSRQAMRMYSSLWDAEDWATQGGRVKTDWSKAPFVATFGDIAINGCVWKGSASSCGASSSSWMNQAAASSDLQKMQW
;
A
#
# COMPACT_ATOMS: atom_id res chain seq x y z
N PHE A 1 -4.98 -4.00 0.17
CA PHE A 1 -5.01 -2.67 -0.46
C PHE A 1 -6.47 -2.28 -0.62
N TYR A 2 -6.82 -1.07 -0.22
CA TYR A 2 -8.21 -0.61 -0.15
C TYR A 2 -8.38 0.73 -0.87
N VAL A 3 -9.57 0.93 -1.45
CA VAL A 3 -10.08 2.22 -1.93
C VAL A 3 -11.50 2.36 -1.37
N ASP A 4 -11.79 3.44 -0.63
CA ASP A 4 -13.09 3.69 -0.01
C ASP A 4 -13.65 2.50 0.78
N GLY A 5 -12.79 1.82 1.55
CA GLY A 5 -13.14 0.63 2.33
C GLY A 5 -13.34 -0.66 1.51
N THR A 6 -13.19 -0.60 0.18
CA THR A 6 -13.30 -1.75 -0.71
C THR A 6 -11.94 -2.39 -0.94
N LEU A 7 -11.83 -3.71 -0.70
CA LEU A 7 -10.60 -4.47 -0.94
C LEU A 7 -10.34 -4.62 -2.44
N ILE A 8 -9.25 -4.04 -2.95
CA ILE A 8 -8.89 -4.10 -4.38
C ILE A 8 -7.73 -5.07 -4.68
N ARG A 9 -6.93 -5.43 -3.66
CA ARG A 9 -5.84 -6.40 -3.79
C ARG A 9 -5.47 -6.96 -2.43
N MET A 10 -5.18 -8.26 -2.40
CA MET A 10 -4.63 -8.96 -1.25
C MET A 10 -3.37 -9.72 -1.69
N PHE A 11 -2.26 -9.48 -1.00
CA PHE A 11 -1.02 -10.25 -1.17
C PHE A 11 -0.84 -11.11 0.07
N ARG A 12 -1.10 -12.42 -0.05
CA ARG A 12 -1.02 -13.35 1.08
C ARG A 12 0.43 -13.75 1.36
N ASN A 13 0.74 -14.07 2.62
CA ASN A 13 2.04 -14.64 2.97
C ASN A 13 2.13 -16.07 2.41
N HIS A 14 2.99 -16.24 1.40
CA HIS A 14 3.32 -17.51 0.77
C HIS A 14 4.82 -17.84 0.94
N GLU A 15 5.44 -17.43 2.04
CA GLU A 15 6.84 -17.76 2.37
C GLU A 15 7.07 -19.29 2.38
N SER A 16 6.08 -20.08 2.79
CA SER A 16 6.14 -21.55 2.75
C SER A 16 6.25 -22.12 1.33
N ALA A 17 5.83 -21.37 0.32
CA ALA A 17 5.97 -21.70 -1.10
C ALA A 17 7.18 -20.98 -1.75
N GLY A 18 8.06 -20.37 -0.94
CA GLY A 18 9.27 -19.68 -1.41
C GLY A 18 9.03 -18.24 -1.90
N VAL A 19 7.84 -17.68 -1.72
CA VAL A 19 7.53 -16.30 -2.13
C VAL A 19 7.92 -15.33 -1.01
N ALA A 20 8.78 -14.36 -1.31
CA ALA A 20 9.20 -13.35 -0.34
C ALA A 20 8.01 -12.53 0.19
N TYR A 21 8.02 -12.22 1.48
CA TYR A 21 6.97 -11.46 2.16
C TYR A 21 7.56 -10.44 3.16
N PRO A 22 7.01 -9.22 3.27
CA PRO A 22 7.55 -8.18 4.15
C PRO A 22 7.14 -8.40 5.62
N SER A 23 7.69 -9.44 6.27
CA SER A 23 7.37 -9.81 7.66
C SER A 23 8.39 -9.36 8.71
N ARG A 24 9.61 -8.96 8.30
CA ARG A 24 10.75 -8.79 9.22
C ARG A 24 11.46 -7.43 9.15
N GLN A 25 11.07 -6.56 8.22
CA GLN A 25 11.69 -5.26 8.02
C GLN A 25 10.67 -4.16 8.29
N ALA A 26 11.01 -3.26 9.22
CA ALA A 26 10.19 -2.09 9.48
C ALA A 26 10.15 -1.18 8.24
N MET A 27 8.97 -0.66 7.93
CA MET A 27 8.75 0.20 6.76
C MET A 27 8.45 1.63 7.19
N ARG A 28 8.68 2.56 6.27
CA ARG A 28 8.25 3.96 6.37
C ARG A 28 7.20 4.23 5.29
N MET A 29 6.31 5.17 5.56
CA MET A 29 5.40 5.67 4.54
C MET A 29 6.05 6.81 3.78
N TYR A 30 5.80 6.84 2.48
CA TYR A 30 6.30 7.84 1.55
C TYR A 30 5.16 8.31 0.67
N SER A 31 5.17 9.59 0.29
CA SER A 31 4.32 10.17 -0.74
C SER A 31 5.17 11.12 -1.58
N SER A 32 4.96 11.13 -2.89
CA SER A 32 5.72 11.94 -3.84
C SER A 32 4.90 12.18 -5.10
N LEU A 33 4.98 13.39 -5.65
CA LEU A 33 4.56 13.71 -7.01
C LEU A 33 5.82 13.91 -7.85
N TRP A 34 5.96 13.16 -8.93
CA TRP A 34 7.16 13.16 -9.77
C TRP A 34 6.81 12.80 -11.22
N ASP A 35 7.69 13.16 -12.15
CA ASP A 35 7.54 12.86 -13.58
C ASP A 35 8.11 11.48 -13.92
N ALA A 36 7.30 10.65 -14.56
CA ALA A 36 7.59 9.25 -14.86
C ALA A 36 7.23 8.92 -16.32
N GLU A 37 7.43 9.88 -17.22
CA GLU A 37 6.95 9.84 -18.60
C GLU A 37 7.52 8.69 -19.46
N ASP A 38 8.56 8.00 -19.00
CA ASP A 38 9.11 6.82 -19.67
C ASP A 38 8.21 5.59 -19.54
N TRP A 39 7.26 5.56 -18.62
CA TRP A 39 6.40 4.39 -18.42
C TRP A 39 4.97 4.68 -17.95
N ALA A 40 4.71 5.81 -17.30
CA ALA A 40 3.45 6.02 -16.56
C ALA A 40 2.19 6.01 -17.42
N THR A 41 2.19 6.69 -18.57
CA THR A 41 0.99 6.85 -19.41
C THR A 41 1.13 6.08 -20.71
N GLN A 42 0.26 5.07 -20.89
CA GLN A 42 0.28 4.16 -22.05
C GLN A 42 1.66 3.54 -22.30
N GLY A 43 2.33 3.08 -21.23
CA GLY A 43 3.67 2.49 -21.33
C GLY A 43 4.75 3.46 -21.80
N GLY A 44 4.58 4.76 -21.55
CA GLY A 44 5.54 5.81 -21.91
C GLY A 44 5.28 6.48 -23.27
N ARG A 45 4.22 6.07 -23.99
CA ARG A 45 3.87 6.64 -25.30
C ARG A 45 3.38 8.08 -25.20
N VAL A 46 2.75 8.46 -24.10
CA VAL A 46 2.22 9.82 -23.87
C VAL A 46 3.13 10.52 -22.86
N LYS A 47 3.76 11.61 -23.30
CA LYS A 47 4.70 12.41 -22.52
C LYS A 47 4.02 13.53 -21.75
N THR A 48 4.69 14.05 -20.72
CA THR A 48 4.14 15.11 -19.87
C THR A 48 4.05 16.42 -20.65
N ASP A 49 2.85 17.01 -20.73
CA ASP A 49 2.67 18.35 -21.29
C ASP A 49 2.93 19.40 -20.21
N TRP A 50 4.18 19.87 -20.13
CA TRP A 50 4.62 20.85 -19.14
C TRP A 50 3.95 22.22 -19.28
N SER A 51 3.29 22.52 -20.41
CA SER A 51 2.47 23.73 -20.53
C SER A 51 1.24 23.72 -19.62
N LYS A 52 0.87 22.56 -19.05
CA LYS A 52 -0.24 22.37 -18.10
C LYS A 52 0.17 22.50 -16.63
N ALA A 53 1.44 22.79 -16.35
CA ALA A 53 1.89 23.02 -14.99
C ALA A 53 1.19 24.25 -14.35
N PRO A 54 1.01 24.26 -13.01
CA PRO A 54 1.50 23.28 -12.04
C PRO A 54 0.63 22.02 -11.94
N PHE A 55 1.29 20.87 -11.73
CA PHE A 55 0.63 19.62 -11.36
C PHE A 55 0.49 19.58 -9.84
N VAL A 56 -0.75 19.45 -9.34
CA VAL A 56 -1.05 19.56 -7.91
C VAL A 56 -1.70 18.28 -7.42
N ALA A 57 -1.13 17.70 -6.37
CA ALA A 57 -1.73 16.61 -5.60
C ALA A 57 -1.96 17.10 -4.16
N THR A 58 -3.19 16.93 -3.67
CA THR A 58 -3.58 17.34 -2.31
C THR A 58 -3.85 16.10 -1.47
N PHE A 59 -3.32 16.08 -0.25
CA PHE A 59 -3.55 15.01 0.73
C PHE A 59 -4.24 15.60 1.96
N GLY A 60 -5.22 14.88 2.49
CA GLY A 60 -5.96 15.25 3.70
C GLY A 60 -6.19 14.02 4.58
N ASP A 61 -6.59 14.26 5.83
CA ASP A 61 -7.04 13.22 6.77
C ASP A 61 -6.08 12.02 6.93
N ILE A 62 -4.77 12.30 6.96
CA ILE A 62 -3.75 11.25 7.06
C ILE A 62 -3.76 10.67 8.48
N ALA A 63 -4.33 9.48 8.62
CA ALA A 63 -4.30 8.70 9.85
C ALA A 63 -3.29 7.55 9.73
N ILE A 64 -2.27 7.56 10.59
CA ILE A 64 -1.25 6.50 10.66
C ILE A 64 -1.52 5.65 11.90
N ASN A 65 -2.16 4.51 11.69
CA ASN A 65 -2.36 3.51 12.74
C ASN A 65 -1.54 2.28 12.37
N GLY A 66 -0.58 1.90 13.20
CA GLY A 66 0.29 0.76 12.98
C GLY A 66 1.17 0.51 14.20
N CYS A 67 1.83 -0.63 14.22
CA CYS A 67 2.78 -0.94 15.28
C CYS A 67 4.14 -0.28 14.96
N VAL A 68 4.48 0.74 15.76
CA VAL A 68 5.68 1.56 15.58
C VAL A 68 6.93 0.80 16.03
N TRP A 69 7.89 0.66 15.14
CA TRP A 69 9.19 0.05 15.43
C TRP A 69 10.04 0.97 16.31
N LYS A 70 10.53 0.45 17.45
CA LYS A 70 11.35 1.20 18.43
C LYS A 70 12.80 0.70 18.54
N GLY A 71 13.31 0.00 17.53
CA GLY A 71 14.74 -0.32 17.43
C GLY A 71 15.18 -1.72 17.85
N SER A 72 14.34 -2.53 18.52
CA SER A 72 14.75 -3.85 19.04
C SER A 72 13.96 -5.06 18.52
N ALA A 73 12.73 -4.89 18.06
CA ALA A 73 11.89 -6.00 17.60
C ALA A 73 11.85 -6.07 16.07
N SER A 74 12.08 -7.24 15.46
CA SER A 74 11.95 -7.42 14.01
C SER A 74 10.49 -7.55 13.53
N SER A 75 9.55 -7.66 14.46
CA SER A 75 8.13 -7.88 14.18
C SER A 75 7.25 -7.29 15.29
N CYS A 76 6.01 -7.02 14.95
CA CYS A 76 5.00 -6.60 15.91
C CYS A 76 4.50 -7.80 16.73
N GLY A 77 4.41 -7.64 18.05
CA GLY A 77 3.89 -8.69 18.93
C GLY A 77 2.40 -8.96 18.69
N ALA A 78 1.91 -10.12 19.14
CA ALA A 78 0.50 -10.50 19.05
C ALA A 78 -0.45 -9.55 19.83
N SER A 79 0.08 -8.76 20.77
CA SER A 79 -0.61 -7.68 21.48
C SER A 79 -0.73 -6.38 20.68
N SER A 80 -0.25 -6.36 19.44
CA SER A 80 -0.46 -5.24 18.52
C SER A 80 -1.93 -5.07 18.15
N SER A 81 -2.33 -3.86 17.75
CA SER A 81 -3.73 -3.45 17.56
C SER A 81 -4.58 -4.50 16.82
N SER A 82 -5.72 -4.86 17.41
CA SER A 82 -6.63 -5.93 16.96
C SER A 82 -6.93 -5.92 15.45
N TRP A 83 -7.01 -4.74 14.83
CA TRP A 83 -7.30 -4.59 13.41
C TRP A 83 -6.26 -5.22 12.47
N MET A 84 -4.98 -5.31 12.87
CA MET A 84 -3.91 -5.89 12.03
C MET A 84 -3.98 -7.42 11.92
N ASN A 85 -4.69 -8.08 12.86
CA ASN A 85 -4.82 -9.54 12.91
C ASN A 85 -6.15 -10.02 12.29
N GLN A 86 -6.92 -9.14 11.65
CA GLN A 86 -8.20 -9.49 11.05
C GLN A 86 -8.00 -10.14 9.68
N ALA A 87 -8.74 -11.22 9.43
CA ALA A 87 -8.85 -11.81 8.11
C ALA A 87 -9.89 -11.04 7.28
N ALA A 88 -9.67 -10.94 5.97
CA ALA A 88 -10.67 -10.38 5.05
C ALA A 88 -11.95 -11.22 5.09
N ALA A 89 -13.11 -10.56 5.12
CA ALA A 89 -14.40 -11.25 5.11
C ALA A 89 -14.65 -11.88 3.74
N SER A 90 -15.48 -12.92 3.69
CA SER A 90 -15.89 -13.57 2.42
C SER A 90 -16.53 -12.57 1.45
N SER A 91 -17.31 -11.63 1.97
CA SER A 91 -17.90 -10.53 1.19
C SER A 91 -16.86 -9.61 0.55
N ASP A 92 -15.73 -9.36 1.23
CA ASP A 92 -14.65 -8.53 0.68
C ASP A 92 -13.97 -9.24 -0.48
N LEU A 93 -13.76 -10.56 -0.35
CA LEU A 93 -13.17 -11.38 -1.40
C LEU A 93 -14.07 -11.48 -2.63
N GLN A 94 -15.39 -11.53 -2.45
CA GLN A 94 -16.36 -11.51 -3.54
C GLN A 94 -16.35 -10.15 -4.26
N LYS A 95 -16.32 -9.04 -3.51
CA LYS A 95 -16.22 -7.69 -4.10
C LYS A 95 -14.91 -7.47 -4.85
N MET A 96 -13.83 -8.11 -4.43
CA MET A 96 -12.54 -8.03 -5.13
C MET A 96 -12.56 -8.77 -6.48
N GLN A 97 -13.52 -9.67 -6.72
CA GLN A 97 -13.69 -10.41 -7.98
C GLN A 97 -14.54 -9.66 -9.02
N TRP A 98 -15.14 -8.54 -8.64
CA TRP A 98 -15.98 -7.71 -9.51
C TRP A 98 -15.18 -6.96 -10.57
#